data_AF-M4PTD7-F1
#
_entry.id   AF-M4PTD7-F1
#
_cell.length_a   1.000
_cell.length_b   1.000
_cell.length_c   1.000
_cell.angle_alpha   90.00
_cell.angle_beta   90.00
_cell.angle_gamma   90.00
#
_symmetry.space_group_name_H-M   'P 1'
#
loop_
_entity.id
_entity.type
_entity.pdbx_description
1 polymer ?
#
loop_
_entity_poly.entity_id
_entity_poly.type
_entity_poly.pdbx_seq_one_letter_code
_entity_poly.pdbx_strand_id
1 'polypeptide(L)'
;WQIMIHGESYKCIVAEPAKNAIGEDRVFNRVCVTHLLMDESKENRVAGAVGFNVRTGNYHVFKSKTVIVAAGGASNIFKPRSVGEGAGRVWYAPWSSGSTYTMCAKVGGEMTIMENRF
;
A
#
# COMPACT_ATOMS: atom_id res chain seq x y z
N TRP A 1 11.76 19.26 20.48
CA TRP A 1 12.91 19.54 19.61
C TRP A 1 12.49 19.25 18.18
N GLN A 2 12.55 20.24 17.30
CA GLN A 2 12.25 20.08 15.87
C GLN A 2 13.58 20.13 15.11
N ILE A 3 13.82 19.16 14.24
CA ILE A 3 14.92 19.22 13.27
C ILE A 3 14.34 19.70 11.96
N MET A 4 14.88 20.79 11.43
CA MET A 4 14.54 21.26 10.10
C MET A 4 15.42 20.57 9.06
N ILE A 5 14.83 20.12 7.96
CA ILE A 5 15.54 19.50 6.83
C ILE A 5 15.12 20.15 5.51
N HIS A 6 16.02 20.17 4.53
CA HIS A 6 15.68 20.48 3.14
C HIS A 6 15.24 19.20 2.43
N GLY A 7 14.01 18.77 2.72
CA GLY A 7 13.51 17.43 2.41
C GLY A 7 12.82 17.25 1.05
N GLU A 8 13.03 18.13 0.05
CA GLU A 8 12.39 18.01 -1.26
C GLU A 8 12.65 16.63 -1.90
N SER A 9 13.90 16.18 -1.86
CA SER A 9 14.34 14.91 -2.43
C SER A 9 14.22 13.73 -1.47
N TYR A 10 13.53 13.87 -0.34
CA TYR A 10 13.53 12.85 0.72
C TYR A 10 13.14 11.47 0.17
N LYS A 11 12.04 11.36 -0.59
CA LYS A 11 11.63 10.07 -1.18
C LYS A 11 12.67 9.50 -2.14
N CYS A 12 13.30 10.32 -2.97
CA CYS A 12 14.34 9.86 -3.90
C CYS A 12 15.53 9.27 -3.15
N ILE A 13 15.98 9.96 -2.09
CA ILE A 13 17.10 9.54 -1.23
C ILE A 13 16.80 8.22 -0.52
N VAL A 14 15.55 7.93 -0.14
CA VAL A 14 15.22 6.61 0.46
C VAL A 14 14.96 5.53 -0.59
N ALA A 15 14.45 5.90 -1.77
CA ALA A 15 14.08 4.94 -2.82
C ALA A 15 15.30 4.35 -3.53
N GLU A 16 16.33 5.16 -3.78
CA GLU A 16 17.56 4.74 -4.44
C GLU A 16 18.30 3.60 -3.70
N PRO A 17 18.63 3.71 -2.40
CA PRO A 17 19.29 2.62 -1.68
C PRO A 17 18.40 1.38 -1.56
N ALA A 18 17.08 1.55 -1.42
CA ALA A 18 16.14 0.43 -1.41
C ALA A 18 16.15 -0.35 -2.74
N LYS A 19 16.17 0.37 -3.87
CA LYS A 19 16.31 -0.22 -5.21
C LYS A 19 17.67 -0.89 -5.39
N ASN A 20 18.75 -0.28 -4.92
CA ASN A 20 20.11 -0.81 -5.06
C ASN A 20 20.33 -2.09 -4.23
N ALA A 21 19.81 -2.15 -3.00
CA ALA A 21 19.85 -3.37 -2.17
C ALA A 21 18.93 -4.47 -2.72
N ILE A 22 17.74 -4.04 -3.14
CA ILE A 22 16.75 -4.66 -4.01
C ILE A 22 17.26 -5.48 -5.20
N GLY A 23 17.98 -4.82 -6.10
CA GLY A 23 17.98 -5.18 -7.51
C GLY A 23 16.67 -4.74 -8.18
N GLU A 24 16.79 -4.07 -9.33
CA GLU A 24 15.66 -3.50 -10.08
C GLU A 24 14.71 -4.56 -10.65
N ASP A 25 15.23 -5.73 -11.00
CA ASP A 25 14.49 -6.90 -11.49
C ASP A 25 13.49 -7.45 -10.47
N ARG A 26 13.70 -7.17 -9.18
CA ARG A 26 12.83 -7.57 -8.07
C ARG A 26 11.83 -6.48 -7.66
N VAL A 27 11.77 -5.36 -8.38
CA VAL A 27 10.85 -4.25 -8.13
C VAL A 27 9.74 -4.22 -9.17
N PHE A 28 8.53 -4.57 -8.75
CA PHE A 28 7.35 -4.59 -9.62
C PHE A 28 6.59 -3.26 -9.53
N ASN A 29 6.89 -2.34 -10.44
CA ASN A 29 6.16 -1.08 -10.56
C ASN A 29 4.85 -1.21 -11.35
N ARG A 30 3.89 -0.32 -11.07
CA ARG A 30 2.59 -0.25 -11.78
C ARG A 30 1.72 -1.51 -11.64
N VAL A 31 1.99 -2.35 -10.64
CA VAL A 31 1.13 -3.47 -10.26
C VAL A 31 0.27 -3.05 -9.07
N CYS A 32 -1.05 -3.06 -9.25
CA CYS A 32 -2.00 -2.82 -8.16
C CYS A 32 -2.34 -4.16 -7.52
N VAL A 33 -1.87 -4.37 -6.29
CA VAL A 33 -2.22 -5.56 -5.48
C VAL A 33 -3.60 -5.35 -4.87
N THR A 34 -4.47 -6.34 -5.01
CA THR A 34 -5.88 -6.23 -4.61
C THR A 34 -6.28 -7.22 -3.52
N HIS A 35 -5.67 -8.40 -3.47
CA HIS A 35 -6.01 -9.45 -2.51
C HIS A 35 -4.78 -10.20 -2.03
N LEU A 36 -4.83 -10.68 -0.78
CA LEU A 36 -3.90 -11.66 -0.25
C LEU A 36 -4.41 -13.07 -0.55
N LEU A 37 -3.48 -14.01 -0.65
CA LEU A 37 -3.76 -15.44 -0.81
C LEU A 37 -3.47 -16.15 0.51
N MET A 38 -4.34 -17.09 0.89
CA MET A 38 -4.17 -17.93 2.07
C MET A 38 -3.72 -19.34 1.69
N ASP A 39 -3.01 -20.01 2.58
CA ASP A 39 -2.58 -21.40 2.43
C ASP A 39 -3.78 -22.33 2.56
N GLU A 40 -3.97 -23.22 1.58
CA GLU A 40 -5.07 -24.19 1.59
C GLU A 40 -4.85 -25.31 2.63
N SER A 41 -3.60 -25.58 3.00
CA SER A 41 -3.21 -26.67 3.90
C SER A 41 -3.02 -26.23 5.35
N LYS A 42 -2.83 -24.93 5.59
CA LYS A 42 -2.55 -24.36 6.90
C LYS A 42 -3.49 -23.21 7.19
N GLU A 43 -4.37 -23.41 8.17
CA GLU A 43 -5.28 -22.38 8.63
C GLU A 43 -4.53 -21.12 9.09
N ASN A 44 -5.11 -19.97 8.78
CA ASN A 44 -4.59 -18.65 9.17
C ASN A 44 -3.13 -18.38 8.74
N ARG A 45 -2.73 -18.89 7.57
CA ARG A 45 -1.38 -18.68 7.00
C ARG A 45 -1.47 -17.98 5.65
N VAL A 46 -0.80 -16.84 5.50
CA VAL A 46 -0.65 -16.19 4.18
C VAL A 46 0.23 -17.04 3.25
N ALA A 47 -0.14 -17.13 1.97
CA ALA A 47 0.59 -17.83 0.93
C ALA A 47 1.04 -16.91 -0.23
N GLY A 48 0.61 -15.65 -0.22
CA GLY A 48 0.96 -14.72 -1.29
C GLY A 48 0.00 -13.55 -1.45
N ALA A 49 0.00 -12.99 -2.65
CA ALA A 49 -0.90 -11.91 -3.05
C ALA A 49 -1.15 -11.93 -4.56
N VAL A 50 -2.23 -11.28 -4.97
CA VAL A 50 -2.58 -11.11 -6.39
C VAL A 50 -2.84 -9.66 -6.72
N GLY A 51 -2.57 -9.31 -7.98
CA GLY A 51 -2.78 -7.98 -8.50
C GLY A 51 -2.74 -7.96 -10.01
N PHE A 52 -2.84 -6.78 -10.59
CA PHE A 52 -2.73 -6.61 -12.04
C PHE A 52 -1.91 -5.38 -12.39
N ASN A 53 -1.22 -5.45 -13.52
CA ASN A 53 -0.49 -4.32 -14.04
C ASN A 53 -1.46 -3.32 -14.66
N VAL A 54 -1.47 -2.09 -14.16
CA VAL A 54 -2.45 -1.07 -14.61
C VAL A 54 -2.14 -0.50 -16.00
N ARG A 55 -0.99 -0.84 -16.59
CA ARG A 55 -0.60 -0.43 -17.96
C ARG A 55 -0.86 -1.52 -18.99
N THR A 56 -0.65 -2.79 -18.64
CA THR A 56 -0.76 -3.91 -19.58
C THR A 56 -1.97 -4.79 -19.34
N GLY A 57 -2.61 -4.71 -18.18
CA GLY A 57 -3.68 -5.62 -17.77
C GLY A 57 -3.20 -7.00 -17.32
N ASN A 58 -1.89 -7.28 -17.37
CA ASN A 58 -1.33 -8.56 -16.96
C ASN A 58 -1.68 -8.88 -15.52
N TYR A 59 -2.23 -10.07 -15.29
CA TYR A 59 -2.51 -10.57 -13.95
C TYR A 59 -1.24 -11.15 -13.32
N HIS A 60 -0.96 -10.77 -12.08
CA HIS A 60 0.20 -11.20 -11.32
C HIS A 60 -0.23 -12.03 -10.11
N VAL A 61 0.40 -13.20 -9.97
CA VAL A 61 0.27 -14.06 -8.80
C VAL A 61 1.62 -14.15 -8.11
N PHE A 62 1.73 -13.55 -6.93
CA PHE A 62 2.93 -13.61 -6.11
C PHE A 62 2.75 -14.70 -5.05
N LYS A 63 3.51 -15.79 -5.16
CA LYS A 63 3.58 -16.81 -4.11
C LYS A 63 4.71 -16.44 -3.16
N SER A 64 4.45 -16.39 -1.86
CA SER A 64 5.47 -16.02 -0.88
C SER A 64 5.26 -16.73 0.46
N LYS A 65 6.38 -16.93 1.16
CA LYS A 65 6.35 -17.44 2.54
C LYS A 65 5.97 -16.35 3.53
N THR A 66 6.17 -15.08 3.21
CA THR A 66 5.82 -13.96 4.09
C THR A 66 5.38 -12.80 3.22
N VAL A 67 4.40 -12.03 3.71
CA VAL A 67 3.92 -10.81 3.04
C VAL A 67 3.95 -9.67 4.05
N ILE A 68 4.52 -8.54 3.63
CA ILE A 68 4.42 -7.27 4.36
C ILE A 68 3.52 -6.35 3.53
N VAL A 69 2.46 -5.84 4.13
CA VAL A 69 1.54 -4.91 3.47
C VAL A 69 1.84 -3.49 3.96
N ALA A 70 2.51 -2.71 3.12
CA ALA A 70 2.90 -1.32 3.41
C ALA A 70 2.26 -0.34 2.41
N ALA A 71 0.93 -0.43 2.22
CA ALA A 71 0.21 0.35 1.21
C ALA A 71 -0.34 1.70 1.71
N GLY A 72 0.16 2.18 2.86
CA GLY A 72 -0.30 3.41 3.50
C GLY A 72 -1.68 3.30 4.15
N GLY A 73 -2.25 4.45 4.50
CA GLY A 73 -3.55 4.58 5.17
C GLY A 73 -4.75 4.68 4.21
N ALA A 74 -5.76 5.45 4.62
CA ALA A 74 -6.98 5.69 3.84
C ALA A 74 -7.33 7.19 3.82
N SER A 75 -7.37 7.78 2.63
CA SER A 75 -7.85 9.13 2.32
C SER A 75 -9.13 9.05 1.50
N ASN A 76 -9.82 10.18 1.34
CA ASN A 76 -11.05 10.28 0.53
C ASN A 76 -12.20 9.34 0.96
N ILE A 77 -12.14 8.80 2.18
CA ILE A 77 -13.24 8.03 2.78
C ILE A 77 -14.39 8.93 3.27
N PHE A 78 -14.10 10.21 3.52
CA PHE A 78 -15.08 11.24 3.85
C PHE A 78 -15.14 12.29 2.75
N LYS A 79 -16.30 12.95 2.59
CA LYS A 79 -16.47 14.04 1.65
C LYS A 79 -15.53 15.21 2.01
N PRO A 80 -14.65 15.69 1.11
CA PRO A 80 -13.77 16.82 1.38
C PRO A 80 -14.53 18.15 1.38
N ARG A 81 -13.92 19.20 1.96
CA ARG A 81 -14.49 20.56 1.99
C ARG A 81 -14.58 21.20 0.61
N SER A 82 -13.57 20.98 -0.23
CA SER A 82 -13.59 21.40 -1.63
C SER A 82 -14.09 20.24 -2.49
N VAL A 83 -15.17 20.49 -3.24
CA VAL A 83 -15.78 19.53 -4.18
C VAL A 83 -15.44 19.93 -5.63
N GLY A 84 -15.58 19.00 -6.58
CA GLY A 84 -15.12 19.20 -7.97
C GLY A 84 -13.62 18.94 -8.10
N GLU A 85 -12.89 19.78 -8.85
CA GLU A 85 -11.44 19.63 -9.06
C GLU A 85 -10.63 19.66 -7.75
N GLY A 86 -11.12 20.40 -6.76
CA GLY A 86 -10.50 20.48 -5.44
C GLY A 86 -10.54 19.19 -4.63
N ALA A 87 -11.33 18.19 -5.02
CA ALA A 87 -11.46 16.93 -4.28
C ALA A 87 -10.14 16.12 -4.22
N GLY A 88 -9.20 16.36 -5.15
CA GLY A 88 -7.86 15.76 -5.12
C GLY A 88 -6.92 16.35 -4.07
N ARG A 89 -7.25 17.52 -3.48
CA ARG A 89 -6.39 18.25 -2.54
C ARG A 89 -6.70 17.89 -1.09
N VAL A 90 -6.55 16.62 -0.75
CA VAL A 90 -6.60 16.14 0.64
C VAL A 90 -5.28 16.43 1.38
N TRP A 91 -5.37 16.53 2.71
CA TRP A 91 -4.21 16.76 3.57
C TRP A 91 -3.25 15.57 3.60
N TYR A 92 -3.79 14.35 3.64
CA TYR A 92 -3.02 13.12 3.51
C TYR A 92 -2.92 12.66 2.04
N ALA A 93 -2.16 11.61 1.76
CA ALA A 93 -1.92 11.16 0.40
C ALA A 93 -3.24 10.76 -0.33
N PRO A 94 -3.62 11.40 -1.47
CA PRO A 94 -4.90 11.12 -2.15
C PRO A 94 -4.99 9.72 -2.77
N TRP A 95 -3.86 9.09 -3.05
CA TRP A 95 -3.77 7.74 -3.62
C TRP A 95 -3.82 6.62 -2.57
N SER A 96 -3.81 6.94 -1.27
CA SER A 96 -3.95 5.95 -0.21
C SER A 96 -5.42 5.59 -0.01
N SER A 97 -5.84 4.43 -0.52
CA SER A 97 -7.25 4.01 -0.56
C SER A 97 -7.65 2.98 0.51
N GLY A 98 -6.85 2.80 1.57
CA GLY A 98 -7.14 1.81 2.61
C GLY A 98 -6.83 0.37 2.23
N SER A 99 -5.97 0.16 1.23
CA SER A 99 -5.59 -1.18 0.76
C SER A 99 -4.96 -2.03 1.86
N THR A 100 -4.13 -1.42 2.73
CA THR A 100 -3.54 -2.12 3.89
C THR A 100 -4.62 -2.73 4.77
N TYR A 101 -5.59 -1.91 5.18
CA TYR A 101 -6.64 -2.31 6.12
C TYR A 101 -7.53 -3.39 5.51
N THR A 102 -8.02 -3.15 4.29
CA THR A 102 -8.96 -4.08 3.64
C THR A 102 -8.31 -5.43 3.35
N MET A 103 -7.09 -5.45 2.83
CA MET A 103 -6.41 -6.70 2.50
C MET A 103 -6.12 -7.54 3.74
N CYS A 104 -5.64 -6.93 4.83
CA CYS A 104 -5.36 -7.64 6.07
C CYS A 104 -6.64 -8.08 6.80
N ALA A 105 -7.63 -7.20 6.93
CA ALA A 105 -8.89 -7.54 7.62
C ALA A 105 -9.65 -8.68 6.90
N LYS A 106 -9.67 -8.69 5.57
CA LYS A 106 -10.34 -9.74 4.78
C LYS A 106 -9.75 -11.14 4.98
N VAL A 107 -8.47 -11.23 5.39
CA VAL A 107 -7.83 -12.52 5.66
C VAL A 107 -7.76 -12.86 7.15
N GLY A 108 -8.55 -12.17 7.99
CA GLY A 108 -8.60 -12.43 9.43
C GLY A 108 -7.49 -11.76 10.23
N GLY A 109 -6.77 -10.78 9.63
CA GLY A 109 -5.84 -9.94 10.38
C GLY A 109 -6.58 -9.12 11.43
N GLU A 110 -6.16 -9.24 12.68
CA GLU A 110 -6.73 -8.46 13.78
C GLU A 110 -6.46 -6.96 13.57
N MET A 111 -7.51 -6.16 13.72
CA MET A 111 -7.47 -4.72 13.57
C MET A 111 -7.64 -4.07 14.93
N THR A 112 -6.99 -2.93 15.16
CA THR A 112 -7.06 -2.23 16.44
C THR A 112 -7.17 -0.72 16.23
N ILE A 113 -7.87 -0.05 17.14
CA ILE A 113 -8.08 1.40 17.16
C ILE A 113 -8.54 1.96 15.80
N MET A 114 -9.45 1.26 15.12
CA MET A 114 -9.97 1.65 13.80
C MET A 114 -10.91 2.86 13.87
N GLU A 115 -11.40 3.21 15.07
CA GLU A 115 -12.20 4.39 15.34
C GLU A 115 -11.38 5.69 15.39
N ASN A 116 -10.06 5.58 15.59
CA ASN A 116 -9.17 6.73 15.62
C ASN A 116 -8.96 7.29 14.22
N ARG A 117 -9.03 8.62 14.10
CA ARG A 117 -8.94 9.36 12.84
C ARG A 117 -8.09 10.62 13.01
N PHE A 118 -7.55 11.11 11.89
CA PHE A 118 -6.81 12.37 11.80
C PHE A 118 -7.39 13.21 10.66
#